data_AF-A0A5C8JW20-F1
#
_entry.id   AF-A0A5C8JW20-F1
#
_cell.length_a   1.000
_cell.length_b   1.000
_cell.length_c   1.000
_cell.angle_alpha   90.00
_cell.angle_beta   90.00
_cell.angle_gamma   90.00
#
_symmetry.space_group_name_H-M   'P 1'
#
loop_
_entity.id
_entity.type
_entity.pdbx_description
1 polymer ?
#
loop_
_entity_poly.entity_id
_entity_poly.type
_entity_poly.pdbx_seq_one_letter_code
_entity_poly.pdbx_strand_id
1 'polypeptide(L)'
;MCGEELRARSFETEKLTYFGWPTSSELPWTFSEDGTVIDHLVFGKLPRGRHTVEYRSIDAAGNHGEPGEFTVTTIAPPPACTRTITGEHRGPLAVTGGVTCLDGARVTGPVVVGRGASLVVTGGRVTGTLTASEAAAVHLLGARLDGAFSADRTGSLHIVSADVRGAVLLTGNDAPVLSGSTVRGALACTGNTPAPADLGVPNALRGAGAGQCRELRDGAGGERYEAVQHLGE
;
A
#
# COMPACT_ATOMS: atom_id res chain seq x y z
N MET A 1 13.27 -15.06 -28.41
CA MET A 1 12.51 -14.57 -27.25
C MET A 1 12.49 -15.71 -26.24
N CYS A 2 13.23 -15.57 -25.14
CA CYS A 2 13.16 -16.51 -24.01
C CYS A 2 11.86 -16.27 -23.27
N GLY A 3 11.14 -17.32 -22.89
CA GLY A 3 9.96 -17.21 -22.02
C GLY A 3 10.40 -17.30 -20.57
N GLU A 4 9.92 -16.40 -19.71
CA GLU A 4 10.11 -16.52 -18.26
C GLU A 4 8.91 -17.27 -17.65
N GLU A 5 9.18 -18.30 -16.85
CA GLU A 5 8.18 -19.05 -16.10
C GLU A 5 8.26 -18.63 -14.62
N LEU A 6 7.14 -18.15 -14.07
CA LEU A 6 7.02 -17.83 -12.65
C LEU A 6 6.29 -18.97 -11.94
N ARG A 7 6.67 -19.28 -10.71
CA ARG A 7 5.94 -20.19 -9.82
C ARG A 7 5.77 -19.49 -8.48
N ALA A 8 4.55 -19.05 -8.17
CA ALA A 8 4.26 -18.51 -6.85
C ALA A 8 4.06 -19.66 -5.85
N ARG A 9 4.71 -19.59 -4.69
CA ARG A 9 4.41 -20.45 -3.55
C ARG A 9 3.65 -19.62 -2.52
N SER A 10 2.35 -19.85 -2.41
CA SER A 10 1.54 -19.38 -1.27
C SER A 10 1.69 -20.37 -0.12
N PHE A 11 1.89 -19.88 1.11
CA PHE A 11 1.78 -20.67 2.33
C PHE A 11 0.29 -20.86 2.72
N GLU A 12 -0.51 -21.33 1.76
CA GLU A 12 -1.75 -22.08 1.98
C GLU A 12 -2.06 -22.83 0.66
N THR A 13 -1.55 -24.06 0.60
CA THR A 13 -2.00 -25.19 -0.25
C THR A 13 -2.15 -25.09 -1.78
N GLU A 14 -1.71 -24.04 -2.50
CA GLU A 14 -1.70 -24.10 -3.98
C GLU A 14 -0.40 -23.56 -4.60
N LYS A 15 0.34 -24.45 -5.28
CA LYS A 15 1.51 -24.12 -6.10
C LYS A 15 1.02 -23.67 -7.48
N LEU A 16 0.76 -22.38 -7.65
CA LEU A 16 0.33 -21.82 -8.92
C LEU A 16 1.54 -21.68 -9.86
N THR A 17 1.54 -22.40 -10.97
CA THR A 17 2.53 -22.25 -12.04
C THR A 17 2.00 -21.21 -13.01
N TYR A 18 2.75 -20.13 -13.18
CA TYR A 18 2.40 -18.96 -13.96
C TYR A 18 3.31 -18.87 -15.19
N PHE A 19 2.72 -18.89 -16.37
CA PHE A 19 3.41 -18.59 -17.61
C PHE A 19 3.18 -17.12 -17.93
N GLY A 20 4.17 -16.31 -17.61
CA GLY A 20 4.10 -14.87 -17.84
C GLY A 20 4.36 -14.55 -19.29
N TRP A 21 3.29 -14.49 -20.07
CA TRP A 21 3.27 -13.61 -21.23
C TRP A 21 2.49 -12.36 -20.85
N PRO A 22 3.14 -11.19 -20.69
CA PRO A 22 2.55 -10.00 -21.23
C PRO A 22 2.99 -9.92 -22.70
N THR A 23 2.22 -9.22 -23.51
CA THR A 23 2.57 -8.76 -24.84
C THR A 23 3.86 -7.89 -24.89
N SER A 24 4.53 -7.66 -23.74
CA SER A 24 5.86 -7.05 -23.60
C SER A 24 6.54 -7.41 -22.27
N SER A 25 7.82 -7.79 -22.29
CA SER A 25 8.66 -8.01 -21.11
C SER A 25 9.10 -6.71 -20.40
N GLU A 26 8.68 -5.55 -20.89
CA GLU A 26 9.07 -4.23 -20.36
C GLU A 26 8.10 -3.71 -19.28
N LEU A 27 6.94 -4.35 -19.11
CA LEU A 27 5.96 -3.96 -18.08
C LEU A 27 6.26 -4.66 -16.75
N PRO A 28 6.11 -3.96 -15.61
CA PRO A 28 6.23 -4.59 -14.30
C PRO A 28 5.11 -5.62 -14.09
N TRP A 29 5.43 -6.70 -13.38
CA TRP A 29 4.45 -7.69 -12.94
C TRP A 29 3.43 -7.06 -11.99
N THR A 30 2.15 -7.35 -12.20
CA THR A 30 1.05 -6.86 -11.36
C THR A 30 0.37 -8.02 -10.66
N PHE A 31 0.16 -7.90 -9.34
CA PHE A 31 -0.55 -8.88 -8.52
C PHE A 31 -1.72 -8.22 -7.78
N SER A 32 -2.85 -8.90 -7.67
CA SER A 32 -4.02 -8.41 -6.95
C SER A 32 -4.87 -9.57 -6.42
N GLU A 33 -5.85 -9.26 -5.54
CA GLU A 33 -6.79 -10.27 -5.01
C GLU A 33 -7.63 -10.93 -6.11
N ASP A 34 -7.92 -10.18 -7.18
CA ASP A 34 -8.75 -10.64 -8.29
C ASP A 34 -7.94 -11.09 -9.52
N GLY A 35 -6.66 -10.75 -9.58
CA GLY A 35 -5.81 -10.88 -10.76
C GLY A 35 -6.10 -9.84 -11.83
N THR A 36 -5.47 -10.00 -12.99
CA THR A 36 -5.68 -9.24 -14.22
C THR A 36 -6.20 -10.17 -15.30
N VAL A 37 -7.28 -9.80 -15.97
CA VAL A 37 -7.83 -10.60 -17.07
C VAL A 37 -7.12 -10.21 -18.37
N ILE A 38 -6.44 -11.17 -19.00
CA ILE A 38 -5.84 -11.01 -20.33
C ILE A 38 -6.30 -12.21 -21.17
N ASP A 39 -6.93 -11.97 -22.32
CA ASP A 39 -7.45 -13.02 -23.21
C ASP A 39 -8.25 -14.12 -22.48
N HIS A 40 -9.17 -13.70 -21.60
CA HIS A 40 -10.04 -14.57 -20.78
C HIS A 40 -9.32 -15.43 -19.74
N LEU A 41 -8.02 -15.23 -19.52
CA LEU A 41 -7.24 -15.86 -18.47
C LEU A 41 -6.97 -14.86 -17.34
N VAL A 42 -7.06 -15.33 -16.09
CA VAL A 42 -6.76 -14.52 -14.91
C VAL A 42 -5.31 -14.72 -14.50
N PHE A 43 -4.54 -13.64 -14.53
CA PHE A 43 -3.11 -13.61 -14.23
C PHE A 43 -2.85 -12.86 -12.91
N GLY A 44 -1.82 -13.23 -12.15
CA GLY A 44 -1.40 -12.44 -10.98
C GLY A 44 -2.36 -12.45 -9.78
N LYS A 45 -3.32 -13.39 -9.73
CA LYS A 45 -4.24 -13.52 -8.59
C LYS A 45 -3.51 -14.05 -7.35
N LEU A 46 -3.43 -13.24 -6.31
CA LEU A 46 -2.88 -13.61 -5.01
C LEU A 46 -3.86 -13.18 -3.90
N PRO A 47 -4.30 -14.09 -3.00
CA PRO A 47 -5.12 -13.74 -1.85
C PRO A 47 -4.45 -12.69 -0.97
N ARG A 48 -5.19 -11.95 -0.13
CA ARG A 48 -4.56 -10.99 0.80
C ARG A 48 -3.49 -11.65 1.68
N GLY A 49 -2.44 -10.89 1.97
CA GLY A 49 -1.31 -11.38 2.74
C GLY A 49 0.01 -11.34 1.96
N ARG A 50 1.02 -11.98 2.55
CA ARG A 50 2.39 -11.99 2.05
C ARG A 50 2.67 -13.29 1.30
N HIS A 51 3.25 -13.17 0.11
CA HIS A 51 3.55 -14.26 -0.80
C HIS A 51 5.02 -14.22 -1.21
N THR A 52 5.60 -15.39 -1.45
CA THR A 52 6.91 -15.50 -2.10
C THR A 52 6.71 -16.02 -3.52
N VAL A 53 7.15 -15.23 -4.48
CA VAL A 53 7.08 -15.57 -5.91
C VAL A 53 8.46 -15.99 -6.35
N GLU A 54 8.59 -17.26 -6.76
CA GLU A 54 9.79 -17.82 -7.38
C GLU A 54 9.67 -17.62 -8.91
N TYR A 55 10.76 -17.32 -9.60
CA TYR A 55 10.77 -17.14 -11.05
C TYR A 55 12.04 -17.70 -11.67
N ARG A 56 11.95 -18.15 -12.92
CA ARG A 56 13.10 -18.67 -13.67
C ARG A 56 12.95 -18.36 -15.15
N SER A 57 14.07 -18.08 -15.80
CA SER A 57 14.10 -17.96 -17.25
C SER A 57 14.12 -19.34 -17.91
N ILE A 58 13.53 -19.45 -19.09
CA ILE A 58 13.64 -20.62 -19.97
C ILE A 58 14.27 -20.17 -21.27
N ASP A 59 15.39 -20.77 -21.63
CA ASP A 59 16.05 -20.48 -22.89
C ASP A 59 15.28 -21.06 -24.09
N ALA A 60 15.69 -20.71 -25.31
CA ALA A 60 15.04 -21.19 -26.53
C ALA A 60 15.11 -22.73 -26.71
N ALA A 61 16.02 -23.40 -26.00
CA ALA A 61 16.16 -24.85 -26.00
C ALA A 61 15.32 -25.53 -24.89
N GLY A 62 14.62 -24.76 -24.05
CA GLY A 62 13.80 -25.28 -22.96
C GLY A 62 14.57 -25.50 -21.65
N ASN A 63 15.81 -25.04 -21.54
CA ASN A 63 16.57 -25.16 -20.30
C ASN A 63 16.16 -24.06 -19.32
N HIS A 64 16.00 -24.45 -18.06
CA HIS A 64 15.70 -23.52 -16.97
C HIS A 64 16.98 -22.88 -16.42
N GLY A 65 16.96 -21.55 -16.25
CA GLY A 65 17.97 -20.82 -15.48
C GLY A 65 17.83 -21.05 -13.97
N GLU A 66 18.78 -20.50 -13.20
CA GLU A 66 18.69 -20.47 -11.74
C GLU A 66 17.43 -19.69 -11.29
N PRO A 67 16.72 -20.17 -10.26
CA PRO A 67 15.53 -19.49 -9.78
C PRO A 67 15.89 -18.21 -9.03
N GLY A 68 15.23 -17.10 -9.39
CA GLY A 68 15.11 -15.91 -8.56
C GLY A 68 13.86 -15.97 -7.69
N GLU A 69 13.78 -15.12 -6.67
CA GLU A 69 12.58 -14.95 -5.86
C GLU A 69 12.35 -13.49 -5.47
N PHE A 70 11.10 -13.14 -5.21
CA PHE A 70 10.70 -11.86 -4.61
C PHE A 70 9.45 -12.03 -3.73
N THR A 71 9.24 -11.10 -2.80
CA THR A 71 8.06 -11.06 -1.94
C THR A 71 7.00 -10.12 -2.51
N VAL A 72 5.74 -10.51 -2.42
CA VAL A 72 4.57 -9.68 -2.75
C VAL A 72 3.66 -9.59 -1.53
N THR A 73 3.19 -8.39 -1.19
CA THR A 73 2.18 -8.20 -0.15
C THR A 73 0.93 -7.57 -0.73
N THR A 74 -0.18 -8.30 -0.70
CA THR A 74 -1.49 -7.86 -1.20
C THR A 74 -2.40 -7.44 -0.06
N ILE A 75 -3.01 -6.27 -0.18
CA ILE A 75 -3.96 -5.68 0.77
C ILE A 75 -5.34 -5.50 0.12
N ALA A 76 -6.35 -5.14 0.92
CA ALA A 76 -7.66 -4.80 0.36
C ALA A 76 -7.55 -3.60 -0.61
N PRO A 77 -8.25 -3.64 -1.75
CA PRO A 77 -8.22 -2.54 -2.70
C PRO A 77 -8.77 -1.25 -2.07
N PRO A 78 -8.27 -0.07 -2.49
CA PRO A 78 -8.81 1.20 -2.04
C PRO A 78 -10.27 1.37 -2.49
N PRO A 79 -11.10 2.10 -1.72
CA PRO A 79 -12.46 2.40 -2.14
C PRO A 79 -12.47 3.22 -3.43
N ALA A 80 -13.46 2.96 -4.29
CA ALA A 80 -13.58 3.66 -5.57
C ALA A 80 -13.82 5.17 -5.39
N CYS A 81 -13.13 5.96 -6.20
CA CYS A 81 -13.17 7.42 -6.13
C CYS A 81 -14.54 7.96 -6.57
N THR A 82 -15.14 8.83 -5.76
CA THR A 82 -16.31 9.65 -6.17
C THR A 82 -15.91 11.04 -6.65
N ARG A 83 -14.71 11.48 -6.25
CA ARG A 83 -14.11 12.75 -6.62
C ARG A 83 -12.60 12.55 -6.70
N THR A 84 -11.98 13.01 -7.78
CA THR A 84 -10.52 12.95 -7.94
C THR A 84 -9.96 14.37 -8.04
N ILE A 85 -8.87 14.61 -7.33
CA ILE A 85 -8.07 15.83 -7.39
C ILE A 85 -6.70 15.42 -7.93
N THR A 86 -6.28 16.10 -8.99
CA THR A 86 -4.95 16.00 -9.57
C THR A 86 -4.30 17.38 -9.57
N GLY A 87 -2.97 17.44 -9.77
CA GLY A 87 -2.25 18.72 -9.81
C GLY A 87 -2.20 19.44 -8.46
N GLU A 88 -2.20 20.78 -8.50
CA GLU A 88 -2.04 21.62 -7.30
C GLU A 88 -3.39 21.93 -6.63
N HIS A 89 -3.44 21.78 -5.31
CA HIS A 89 -4.54 22.27 -4.47
C HIS A 89 -3.96 23.12 -3.32
N ARG A 90 -4.36 24.39 -3.25
CA ARG A 90 -3.91 25.32 -2.21
C ARG A 90 -5.07 25.70 -1.30
N GLY A 91 -4.84 25.65 0.00
CA GLY A 91 -5.85 25.93 1.01
C GLY A 91 -6.35 24.67 1.72
N PRO A 92 -7.28 24.85 2.68
CA PRO A 92 -7.84 23.74 3.44
C PRO A 92 -8.68 22.81 2.54
N LEU A 93 -8.46 21.50 2.68
CA LEU A 93 -9.26 20.47 2.04
C LEU A 93 -10.08 19.71 3.09
N ALA A 94 -11.40 19.93 3.09
CA ALA A 94 -12.33 19.18 3.93
C ALA A 94 -13.02 18.09 3.10
N VAL A 95 -12.89 16.84 3.54
CA VAL A 95 -13.58 15.68 2.98
C VAL A 95 -14.70 15.30 3.94
N THR A 96 -15.92 15.71 3.62
CA THR A 96 -17.09 15.56 4.50
C THR A 96 -18.02 14.42 4.11
N GLY A 97 -17.78 13.77 2.97
CA GLY A 97 -18.53 12.61 2.50
C GLY A 97 -17.95 12.03 1.22
N GLY A 98 -18.42 10.84 0.84
CA GLY A 98 -17.93 10.12 -0.32
C GLY A 98 -16.46 9.73 -0.20
N VAL A 99 -15.85 9.43 -1.35
CA VAL A 99 -14.43 9.08 -1.48
C VAL A 99 -13.74 10.16 -2.30
N THR A 100 -12.81 10.88 -1.68
CA THR A 100 -11.93 11.83 -2.38
C THR A 100 -10.59 11.16 -2.62
N CYS A 101 -10.17 11.11 -3.88
CA CYS A 101 -8.89 10.60 -4.30
C CYS A 101 -7.95 11.75 -4.66
N LEU A 102 -6.75 11.73 -4.10
CA LEU A 102 -5.63 12.59 -4.48
C LEU A 102 -4.69 11.74 -5.32
N ASP A 103 -4.68 11.97 -6.63
CA ASP A 103 -3.88 11.19 -7.56
C ASP A 103 -2.72 12.03 -8.09
N GLY A 104 -1.51 11.70 -7.63
CA GLY A 104 -0.30 12.49 -7.91
C GLY A 104 -0.37 13.96 -7.47
N ALA A 105 -1.37 14.33 -6.68
CA ALA A 105 -1.69 15.71 -6.36
C ALA A 105 -0.71 16.33 -5.36
N ARG A 106 -0.57 17.65 -5.41
CA ARG A 106 0.19 18.47 -4.46
C ARG A 106 -0.79 19.34 -3.69
N VAL A 107 -1.05 18.96 -2.45
CA VAL A 107 -1.94 19.69 -1.54
C VAL A 107 -1.11 20.52 -0.58
N THR A 108 -1.36 21.82 -0.50
CA THR A 108 -0.74 22.74 0.46
C THR A 108 -1.82 23.36 1.34
N GLY A 109 -1.92 22.90 2.58
CA GLY A 109 -2.96 23.29 3.53
C GLY A 109 -3.39 22.10 4.40
N PRO A 110 -4.19 22.34 5.46
CA PRO A 110 -4.70 21.26 6.29
C PRO A 110 -5.72 20.42 5.51
N VAL A 111 -5.64 19.10 5.68
CA VAL A 111 -6.60 18.12 5.13
C VAL A 111 -7.36 17.49 6.29
N VAL A 112 -8.69 17.57 6.24
CA VAL A 112 -9.58 17.03 7.29
C VAL A 112 -10.53 16.02 6.67
N VAL A 113 -10.53 14.79 7.17
CA VAL A 113 -11.45 13.72 6.77
C VAL A 113 -12.45 13.50 7.90
N GLY A 114 -13.72 13.82 7.63
CA GLY A 114 -14.80 13.74 8.61
C GLY A 114 -15.45 12.35 8.69
N ARG A 115 -16.45 12.26 9.56
CA ARG A 115 -17.25 11.06 9.81
C ARG A 115 -17.76 10.45 8.50
N GLY A 116 -17.50 9.16 8.29
CA GLY A 116 -18.00 8.37 7.15
C GLY A 116 -17.41 8.76 5.79
N ALA A 117 -16.58 9.79 5.73
CA ALA A 117 -15.87 10.18 4.53
C ALA A 117 -14.63 9.29 4.32
N SER A 118 -14.16 9.22 3.08
CA SER A 118 -12.95 8.48 2.73
C SER A 118 -11.95 9.33 1.95
N LEU A 119 -10.67 9.14 2.23
CA LEU A 119 -9.56 9.76 1.51
C LEU A 119 -8.61 8.68 1.00
N VAL A 120 -8.34 8.68 -0.30
CA VAL A 120 -7.29 7.86 -0.91
C VAL A 120 -6.24 8.80 -1.48
N VAL A 121 -4.97 8.56 -1.18
CA VAL A 121 -3.85 9.36 -1.69
C VAL A 121 -2.90 8.40 -2.39
N THR A 122 -2.81 8.51 -3.71
CA THR A 122 -1.91 7.71 -4.54
C THR A 122 -0.77 8.59 -5.02
N GLY A 123 0.43 8.34 -4.49
CA GLY A 123 1.59 9.19 -4.71
C GLY A 123 1.37 10.62 -4.19
N GLY A 124 1.93 11.60 -4.89
CA GLY A 124 1.72 13.01 -4.57
C GLY A 124 2.38 13.50 -3.28
N ARG A 125 2.03 14.73 -2.88
CA ARG A 125 2.53 15.37 -1.67
C ARG A 125 1.42 16.15 -0.96
N VAL A 126 1.30 15.96 0.34
CA VAL A 126 0.48 16.79 1.22
C VAL A 126 1.41 17.57 2.14
N THR A 127 1.34 18.90 2.10
CA THR A 127 2.08 19.82 2.98
C THR A 127 1.09 20.48 3.91
N GLY A 128 1.16 20.15 5.20
CA GLY A 128 0.15 20.51 6.19
C GLY A 128 -0.28 19.32 7.04
N THR A 129 -1.17 19.56 8.00
CA THR A 129 -1.72 18.50 8.85
C THR A 129 -2.75 17.67 8.09
N LEU A 130 -2.71 16.35 8.27
CA LEU A 130 -3.76 15.43 7.83
C LEU A 130 -4.47 14.88 9.08
N THR A 131 -5.76 15.13 9.23
CA THR A 131 -6.53 14.63 10.38
C THR A 131 -7.76 13.89 9.91
N ALA A 132 -7.92 12.65 10.36
CA ALA A 132 -9.09 11.83 10.13
C ALA A 132 -9.77 11.48 11.45
N SER A 133 -11.08 11.68 11.51
CA SER A 133 -11.87 11.38 12.70
C SER A 133 -13.17 10.71 12.28
N GLU A 134 -13.36 9.47 12.72
CA GLU A 134 -14.52 8.63 12.36
C GLU A 134 -14.67 8.41 10.86
N ALA A 135 -13.56 8.51 10.12
CA ALA A 135 -13.53 8.31 8.69
C ALA A 135 -13.86 6.85 8.36
N ALA A 136 -14.53 6.63 7.22
CA ALA A 136 -14.79 5.28 6.74
C ALA A 136 -13.50 4.62 6.25
N ALA A 137 -12.67 5.35 5.50
CA ALA A 137 -11.37 4.87 5.05
C ALA A 137 -10.34 5.98 4.85
N VAL A 138 -9.06 5.71 5.16
CA VAL A 138 -7.92 6.57 4.80
C VAL A 138 -6.79 5.70 4.28
N HIS A 139 -6.43 5.87 3.01
CA HIS A 139 -5.39 5.10 2.34
C HIS A 139 -4.29 6.03 1.83
N LEU A 140 -3.07 5.92 2.35
CA LEU A 140 -1.88 6.67 1.92
C LEU A 140 -0.94 5.70 1.20
N LEU A 141 -0.96 5.72 -0.13
CA LEU A 141 -0.29 4.75 -1.00
C LEU A 141 0.84 5.44 -1.75
N GLY A 142 2.08 5.26 -1.32
CA GLY A 142 3.24 5.93 -1.93
C GLY A 142 3.27 7.45 -1.70
N ALA A 143 2.45 7.97 -0.80
CA ALA A 143 2.26 9.39 -0.58
C ALA A 143 3.38 9.99 0.28
N ARG A 144 3.72 11.25 0.01
CA ARG A 144 4.57 12.04 0.91
C ARG A 144 3.76 13.01 1.73
N LEU A 145 3.90 12.93 3.05
CA LEU A 145 3.27 13.85 3.98
C LEU A 145 4.32 14.70 4.68
N ASP A 146 4.39 15.97 4.32
CA ASP A 146 5.22 16.98 4.98
C ASP A 146 4.36 17.68 6.07
N GLY A 147 4.05 16.94 7.15
CA GLY A 147 3.24 17.40 8.27
C GLY A 147 2.82 16.26 9.21
N ALA A 148 2.06 16.58 10.26
CA ALA A 148 1.55 15.60 11.20
C ALA A 148 0.32 14.86 10.65
N PHE A 149 0.19 13.57 10.98
CA PHE A 149 -0.97 12.74 10.68
C PHE A 149 -1.63 12.25 11.98
N SER A 150 -2.94 12.39 12.10
CA SER A 150 -3.71 11.66 13.10
C SER A 150 -4.92 10.97 12.50
N ALA A 151 -5.14 9.73 12.90
CA ALA A 151 -6.37 8.99 12.60
C ALA A 151 -7.00 8.51 13.90
N ASP A 152 -8.24 8.94 14.14
CA ASP A 152 -9.08 8.56 15.28
C ASP A 152 -10.30 7.78 14.80
N ARG A 153 -10.48 6.56 15.31
CA ARG A 153 -11.65 5.69 15.06
C ARG A 153 -12.00 5.56 13.58
N THR A 154 -10.98 5.43 12.74
CA THR A 154 -11.12 5.19 11.31
C THR A 154 -11.37 3.70 11.08
N GLY A 155 -12.27 3.37 10.14
CA GLY A 155 -12.52 2.01 9.69
C GLY A 155 -11.31 1.42 8.98
N SER A 156 -11.23 1.57 7.65
CA SER A 156 -10.07 1.05 6.89
C SER A 156 -8.93 2.07 6.85
N LEU A 157 -7.81 1.78 7.54
CA LEU A 157 -6.63 2.65 7.57
C LEU A 157 -5.39 1.95 7.01
N HIS A 158 -4.92 2.37 5.83
CA HIS A 158 -3.71 1.84 5.20
C HIS A 158 -2.67 2.95 4.98
N ILE A 159 -1.45 2.73 5.44
CA ILE A 159 -0.29 3.59 5.22
C ILE A 159 0.81 2.72 4.63
N VAL A 160 0.99 2.80 3.31
CA VAL A 160 1.80 1.85 2.55
C VAL A 160 2.77 2.59 1.66
N SER A 161 4.06 2.29 1.80
CA SER A 161 5.16 3.01 1.14
C SER A 161 5.09 4.53 1.28
N ALA A 162 4.49 5.02 2.37
CA ALA A 162 4.36 6.44 2.61
C ALA A 162 5.64 7.01 3.23
N ASP A 163 5.89 8.29 2.95
CA ASP A 163 6.98 9.05 3.55
C ASP A 163 6.42 10.16 4.44
N VAL A 164 6.28 9.88 5.74
CA VAL A 164 5.68 10.80 6.70
C VAL A 164 6.76 11.56 7.47
N ARG A 165 6.81 12.87 7.26
CA ARG A 165 7.79 13.80 7.85
C ARG A 165 7.23 14.59 9.02
N GLY A 166 6.41 13.94 9.83
CA GLY A 166 5.83 14.50 11.03
C GLY A 166 5.43 13.39 11.99
N ALA A 167 4.77 13.77 13.09
CA ALA A 167 4.24 12.81 14.04
C ALA A 167 3.05 12.04 13.44
N VAL A 168 2.91 10.78 13.81
CA VAL A 168 1.80 9.90 13.44
C VAL A 168 1.13 9.40 14.71
N LEU A 169 -0.17 9.68 14.85
CA LEU A 169 -1.00 9.22 15.96
C LEU A 169 -2.17 8.37 15.45
N LEU A 170 -2.18 7.09 15.81
CA LEU A 170 -3.21 6.14 15.41
C LEU A 170 -4.01 5.70 16.64
N THR A 171 -5.24 6.18 16.77
CA THR A 171 -6.08 5.92 17.94
C THR A 171 -7.38 5.21 17.56
N GLY A 172 -7.66 4.06 18.18
CA GLY A 172 -8.99 3.43 18.09
C GLY A 172 -9.40 2.96 16.68
N ASN A 173 -8.46 2.77 15.75
CA ASN A 173 -8.77 2.38 14.37
C ASN A 173 -8.99 0.87 14.24
N ASP A 174 -9.74 0.46 13.22
CA ASP A 174 -10.00 -0.94 12.89
C ASP A 174 -8.88 -1.48 11.99
N ALA A 175 -8.19 -2.53 12.45
CA ALA A 175 -7.12 -3.23 11.75
C ALA A 175 -6.12 -2.34 10.94
N PRO A 176 -5.50 -1.29 11.53
CA PRO A 176 -4.66 -0.39 10.75
C PRO A 176 -3.41 -1.08 10.21
N VAL A 177 -3.06 -0.77 8.96
CA VAL A 177 -1.85 -1.25 8.29
C VAL A 177 -0.85 -0.11 8.15
N LEU A 178 0.36 -0.31 8.66
CA LEU A 178 1.50 0.58 8.45
C LEU A 178 2.67 -0.27 7.95
N SER A 179 2.93 -0.24 6.65
CA SER A 179 3.79 -1.21 5.98
C SER A 179 4.72 -0.53 4.98
N GLY A 180 5.99 -0.95 4.94
CA GLY A 180 7.00 -0.43 4.01
C GLY A 180 7.19 1.10 4.04
N SER A 181 6.78 1.76 5.13
CA SER A 181 6.70 3.22 5.20
C SER A 181 7.85 3.81 6.02
N THR A 182 8.18 5.07 5.76
CA THR A 182 9.14 5.84 6.56
C THR A 182 8.40 6.83 7.43
N VAL A 183 8.58 6.74 8.76
CA VAL A 183 8.04 7.71 9.71
C VAL A 183 9.21 8.42 10.39
N ARG A 184 9.37 9.72 10.09
CA ARG A 184 10.48 10.53 10.63
C ARG A 184 10.17 11.24 11.94
N GLY A 185 8.90 11.33 12.33
CA GLY A 185 8.48 11.90 13.60
C GLY A 185 8.15 10.84 14.65
N ALA A 186 7.53 11.26 15.75
CA ALA A 186 7.02 10.36 16.78
C ALA A 186 5.88 9.50 16.22
N LEU A 187 5.85 8.21 16.59
CA LEU A 187 4.79 7.27 16.22
C LEU A 187 4.12 6.76 17.50
N ALA A 188 2.82 6.94 17.64
CA ALA A 188 2.06 6.47 18.81
C ALA A 188 0.77 5.80 18.38
N CYS A 189 0.49 4.62 18.94
CA CYS A 189 -0.67 3.83 18.59
C CYS A 189 -1.37 3.28 19.83
N THR A 190 -2.66 3.58 19.98
CA THR A 190 -3.42 3.27 21.19
C THR A 190 -4.84 2.81 20.84
N GLY A 191 -5.28 1.69 21.42
CA GLY A 191 -6.66 1.23 21.30
C GLY A 191 -7.11 0.76 19.91
N ASN A 192 -6.20 0.60 18.95
CA ASN A 192 -6.50 0.02 17.65
C ASN A 192 -6.81 -1.47 17.80
N THR A 193 -7.75 -2.00 17.04
CA THR A 193 -8.16 -3.41 17.15
C THR A 193 -8.27 -4.05 15.76
N PRO A 194 -7.46 -5.09 15.45
CA PRO A 194 -6.21 -5.47 16.12
C PRO A 194 -5.16 -4.34 16.14
N ALA A 195 -4.04 -4.57 16.83
CA ALA A 195 -2.90 -3.66 16.79
C ALA A 195 -2.37 -3.45 15.36
N PRO A 196 -1.70 -2.31 15.07
CA PRO A 196 -1.19 -2.05 13.74
C PRO A 196 -0.21 -3.12 13.23
N ALA A 197 -0.36 -3.53 11.98
CA ALA A 197 0.47 -4.56 11.35
C ALA A 197 1.31 -4.00 10.19
N ASP A 198 2.51 -4.53 10.01
CA ASP A 198 3.42 -4.23 8.90
C ASP A 198 3.34 -5.22 7.73
N LEU A 199 2.54 -6.28 7.90
CA LEU A 199 2.35 -7.37 6.92
C LEU A 199 3.68 -8.04 6.51
N GLY A 200 4.69 -7.97 7.37
CA GLY A 200 6.02 -8.51 7.12
C GLY A 200 6.93 -7.62 6.28
N VAL A 201 6.48 -6.44 5.85
CA VAL A 201 7.31 -5.44 5.17
C VAL A 201 7.69 -4.36 6.18
N PRO A 202 8.95 -4.33 6.65
CA PRO A 202 9.36 -3.47 7.76
C PRO A 202 9.22 -1.99 7.41
N ASN A 203 9.06 -1.18 8.45
CA ASN A 203 9.03 0.27 8.34
C ASN A 203 10.40 0.85 8.71
N ALA A 204 10.71 2.06 8.25
CA ALA A 204 11.86 2.82 8.72
C ALA A 204 11.39 3.87 9.74
N LEU A 205 11.54 3.57 11.04
CA LEU A 205 11.00 4.36 12.14
C LEU A 205 12.12 5.13 12.84
N ARG A 206 12.20 6.46 12.59
CA ARG A 206 13.25 7.29 13.22
C ARG A 206 12.93 7.71 14.66
N GLY A 207 11.67 7.60 15.07
CA GLY A 207 11.22 7.81 16.44
C GLY A 207 10.83 6.49 17.10
N ALA A 208 10.99 6.39 18.43
CA ALA A 208 10.52 5.22 19.16
C ALA A 208 8.99 5.10 19.06
N GLY A 209 8.50 4.00 18.52
CA GLY A 209 7.07 3.66 18.55
C GLY A 209 6.56 3.62 19.99
N ALA A 210 5.37 4.17 20.24
CA ALA A 210 4.68 4.11 21.53
C ALA A 210 3.39 3.29 21.44
N GLY A 211 3.00 2.70 22.57
CA GLY A 211 1.81 1.85 22.67
C GLY A 211 1.95 0.60 21.79
N GLN A 212 0.92 0.35 20.98
CA GLN A 212 0.83 -0.81 20.09
C GLN A 212 1.86 -0.79 18.95
N CYS A 213 2.39 0.39 18.59
CA CYS A 213 3.37 0.52 17.51
C CYS A 213 4.81 0.15 17.92
N ARG A 214 5.02 -0.32 19.16
CA ARG A 214 6.30 -0.89 19.60
C ARG A 214 6.60 -2.24 18.96
N GLU A 215 5.56 -2.93 18.50
CA GLU A 215 5.67 -4.27 17.89
C GLU A 215 5.96 -4.21 16.38
N LEU A 216 5.86 -3.02 15.77
CA LEU A 216 6.21 -2.82 14.37
C LEU A 216 7.71 -2.96 14.18
N ARG A 217 8.11 -3.72 13.16
CA ARG A 217 9.53 -3.96 12.87
C ARG A 217 10.15 -2.73 12.24
N ASP A 218 11.30 -2.32 12.77
CA ASP A 218 12.17 -1.33 12.16
C ASP A 218 13.17 -2.02 11.20
N GLY A 219 13.32 -1.50 9.98
CA GLY A 219 14.16 -2.06 8.93
C GLY A 219 14.31 -1.15 7.72
N ALA A 220 15.09 -1.57 6.72
CA ALA A 220 15.09 -0.89 5.42
C ALA A 220 13.67 -0.99 4.85
N GLY A 221 12.98 0.14 4.67
CA GLY A 221 11.62 0.14 4.13
C GLY A 221 11.54 -0.66 2.83
N GLY A 222 10.42 -1.36 2.63
CA GLY A 222 10.30 -2.31 1.53
C GLY A 222 10.57 -1.72 0.15
N GLU A 223 11.09 -2.55 -0.75
CA GLU A 223 11.34 -2.14 -2.14
C GLU A 223 10.03 -1.92 -2.91
N ARG A 224 10.10 -1.26 -4.08
CA ARG A 224 8.93 -0.90 -4.91
C ARG A 224 8.00 -2.08 -5.25
N TYR A 225 8.51 -3.32 -5.21
CA TYR A 225 7.77 -4.55 -5.50
C TYR A 225 7.17 -5.21 -4.25
N GLU A 226 7.65 -4.86 -3.04
CA GLU A 226 7.13 -5.41 -1.77
C GLU A 226 5.85 -4.70 -1.31
N ALA A 227 5.61 -3.49 -1.82
CA ALA A 227 4.41 -2.72 -1.61
C ALA A 227 3.67 -2.57 -2.94
N VAL A 228 2.73 -3.48 -3.17
CA VAL A 228 1.95 -3.54 -4.42
C VAL A 228 1.24 -2.21 -4.65
N GLN A 229 1.67 -1.51 -5.69
CA GLN A 229 0.92 -0.37 -6.24
C GLN A 229 -0.33 -0.92 -6.92
N HIS A 230 -1.50 -0.60 -6.38
CA HIS A 230 -2.70 -0.51 -7.21
C HIS A 230 -2.57 0.74 -8.06
N LEU A 231 -2.14 0.58 -9.32
CA LEU A 231 -2.48 1.53 -10.36
C LEU A 231 -3.92 1.20 -10.77
N GLY A 232 -4.81 2.17 -10.60
CA GLY A 232 -6.19 2.06 -11.08
C GLY A 232 -6.22 1.81 -12.58
N GLU A 233 -7.26 1.11 -13.02
CA GLU A 233 -7.63 0.94 -14.43
C GLU A 233 -7.79 2.29 -15.16
#